data_AF-A0A7V9TU12-F1
#
_entry.id   AF-A0A7V9TU12-F1
#
_cell.length_a   1.000
_cell.length_b   1.000
_cell.length_c   1.000
_cell.angle_alpha   90.00
_cell.angle_beta   90.00
_cell.angle_gamma   90.00
#
_symmetry.space_group_name_H-M   'P 1'
#
loop_
_entity.id
_entity.type
_entity.pdbx_description
1 polymer ?
#
loop_
_entity_poly.entity_id
_entity_poly.type
_entity_poly.pdbx_seq_one_letter_code
_entity_poly.pdbx_strand_id
1 'polypeptide(L)'
;MLCNEFENGLTDYLDGTFAPEVHKTFAEHAMRCPLCHDLLSEVRNTMQACNAAGVLEPSPELEARILVSTMPETAMNCDDFEGRLTDYLDGFLPAGLYHRWERHAVLCERCTELPGDVVRAIGACYVYIGEEQAVPAGLNERILQATSETALAREIRSSLNERIASWLRAWLDPIISPQLATVATMLLVAVFVLTNTVSADGSISGVYSASLRLVEQSTAAGSNGGIKEITKGLKELVGGQNQALPANQDQNSTQKQKQNGAGTKNRQNNP
;
A
#
# COMPACT_ATOMS: atom_id res chain seq x y z
N MET A 1 -76.34 31.31 5.19
CA MET A 1 -75.74 30.43 6.21
C MET A 1 -76.73 30.23 7.33
N LEU A 2 -77.03 28.98 7.59
CA LEU A 2 -77.78 28.54 8.77
C LEU A 2 -76.81 28.31 9.94
N CYS A 3 -77.24 28.48 11.19
CA CYS A 3 -76.37 28.29 12.36
C CYS A 3 -75.75 26.88 12.43
N ASN A 4 -76.48 25.85 11.98
CA ASN A 4 -75.96 24.48 11.92
C ASN A 4 -74.81 24.33 10.90
N GLU A 5 -74.91 25.00 9.75
CA GLU A 5 -73.81 25.04 8.77
C GLU A 5 -72.58 25.77 9.33
N PHE A 6 -72.80 26.79 10.16
CA PHE A 6 -71.72 27.51 10.85
C PHE A 6 -71.01 26.62 11.88
N GLU A 7 -71.77 25.93 12.73
CA GLU A 7 -71.21 25.03 13.75
C GLU A 7 -70.39 23.90 13.13
N ASN A 8 -70.90 23.27 12.06
CA ASN A 8 -70.20 22.17 11.39
C ASN A 8 -68.91 22.61 10.68
N GLY A 9 -68.85 23.85 10.21
CA GLY A 9 -67.67 24.40 9.52
C GLY A 9 -66.75 25.24 10.40
N LEU A 10 -66.98 25.28 11.72
CA LEU A 10 -66.23 26.16 12.62
C LEU A 10 -64.74 25.81 12.66
N THR A 11 -64.40 24.51 12.67
CA THR A 11 -63.00 24.04 12.65
C THR A 11 -62.29 24.44 11.37
N ASP A 12 -62.91 24.20 10.20
CA ASP A 12 -62.36 24.59 8.90
C ASP A 12 -62.16 26.11 8.77
N TYR A 13 -63.05 26.89 9.38
CA TYR A 13 -62.92 28.34 9.46
C TYR A 13 -61.73 28.77 10.33
N LEU A 14 -61.50 28.12 11.47
CA LEU A 14 -60.38 28.42 12.37
C LEU A 14 -59.03 27.96 11.82
N ASP A 15 -59.01 26.83 11.11
CA ASP A 15 -57.83 26.30 10.44
C ASP A 15 -57.49 27.03 9.13
N GLY A 16 -58.38 27.92 8.67
CA GLY A 16 -58.18 28.70 7.45
C GLY A 16 -58.26 27.90 6.16
N THR A 17 -58.91 26.73 6.18
CA THR A 17 -59.00 25.81 5.04
C THR A 17 -60.05 26.24 4.00
N PHE A 18 -60.95 27.16 4.38
CA PHE A 18 -61.98 27.67 3.48
C PHE A 18 -61.46 28.60 2.38
N ALA A 19 -62.12 28.54 1.23
CA ALA A 19 -61.97 29.52 0.17
C ALA A 19 -62.34 30.94 0.69
N PRO A 20 -61.71 32.00 0.15
CA PRO A 20 -61.86 33.36 0.69
C PRO A 20 -63.30 33.88 0.67
N GLU A 21 -64.12 33.45 -0.30
CA GLU A 21 -65.54 33.86 -0.37
C GLU A 21 -66.38 33.19 0.72
N VAL A 22 -66.12 31.92 1.03
CA VAL A 22 -66.81 31.20 2.12
C VAL A 22 -66.42 31.80 3.47
N HIS A 23 -65.14 32.13 3.65
CA HIS A 23 -64.64 32.78 4.85
C HIS A 23 -65.32 34.13 5.13
N LYS A 24 -65.61 34.93 4.09
CA LYS A 24 -66.39 36.19 4.24
C LYS A 24 -67.82 35.91 4.70
N THR A 25 -68.51 34.94 4.08
CA THR A 25 -69.89 34.61 4.48
C THR A 25 -70.00 34.08 5.90
N PHE A 26 -69.00 33.30 6.35
CA PHE A 26 -68.85 32.86 7.74
C PHE A 26 -68.66 34.05 8.70
N ALA A 27 -67.75 34.97 8.36
CA ALA A 27 -67.50 36.15 9.15
C ALA A 27 -68.73 37.07 9.24
N GLU A 28 -69.45 37.26 8.13
CA GLU A 28 -70.70 38.03 8.12
C GLU A 28 -71.78 37.40 9.02
N HIS A 29 -71.89 36.06 9.01
CA HIS A 29 -72.84 35.35 9.87
C HIS A 29 -72.46 35.48 11.35
N ALA A 30 -71.18 35.29 11.69
CA ALA A 30 -70.67 35.48 13.05
C ALA A 30 -70.93 36.91 13.56
N MET A 31 -70.85 37.94 12.70
CA MET A 31 -71.14 39.32 13.12
C MET A 31 -72.64 39.63 13.23
N ARG A 32 -73.50 38.88 12.55
CA ARG A 32 -74.97 39.10 12.55
C ARG A 32 -75.71 38.24 13.58
N CYS A 33 -75.19 37.07 13.91
CA CYS A 33 -75.81 36.11 14.82
C CYS A 33 -75.08 36.10 16.18
N PRO A 34 -75.69 36.61 17.27
CA PRO A 34 -75.02 36.69 18.57
C PRO A 34 -74.65 35.31 19.14
N LEU A 35 -75.48 34.28 18.91
CA LEU A 35 -75.19 32.92 19.38
C LEU A 35 -73.93 32.34 18.74
N CYS A 36 -73.80 32.48 17.41
CA CYS A 36 -72.62 32.01 16.67
C CYS A 36 -71.39 32.88 16.95
N HIS A 37 -71.57 34.17 17.23
CA HIS A 37 -70.51 35.06 17.70
C HIS A 37 -69.92 34.58 19.03
N ASP A 38 -70.80 34.29 19.99
CA ASP A 38 -70.40 33.87 21.33
C ASP A 38 -69.69 32.51 21.29
N LEU A 39 -70.22 31.55 20.51
CA LEU A 39 -69.58 30.27 20.25
C LEU A 39 -68.17 30.44 19.65
N LEU A 40 -68.02 31.24 18.60
CA LEU A 40 -66.73 31.50 17.97
C LEU A 40 -65.75 32.15 18.95
N SER A 41 -66.24 33.07 19.79
CA SER A 41 -65.43 33.75 20.80
C SER A 41 -64.98 32.78 21.89
N GLU A 42 -65.85 31.89 22.36
CA GLU A 42 -65.53 30.86 23.34
C GLU A 42 -64.47 29.89 22.79
N VAL A 43 -64.64 29.38 21.56
CA VAL A 43 -63.65 28.50 20.94
C VAL A 43 -62.31 29.21 20.73
N ARG A 44 -62.30 30.48 20.31
CA ARG A 44 -61.06 31.25 20.20
C ARG A 44 -60.38 31.45 21.55
N ASN A 45 -61.14 31.76 22.60
CA ASN A 45 -60.60 31.94 23.95
C ASN A 45 -60.01 30.63 24.49
N THR A 46 -60.65 29.49 24.24
CA THR A 46 -60.10 28.18 24.64
C THR A 46 -58.84 27.83 23.86
N MET A 47 -58.79 28.06 22.54
CA MET A 47 -57.56 27.89 21.75
C MET A 47 -56.44 28.80 22.25
N GLN A 48 -56.75 30.05 22.59
CA GLN A 48 -55.77 30.98 23.14
C GLN A 48 -55.26 30.52 24.51
N ALA A 49 -56.13 30.00 25.37
CA ALA A 49 -55.72 29.41 26.65
C ALA A 49 -54.82 28.18 26.45
N CYS A 50 -55.12 27.33 25.46
CA CYS A 50 -54.27 26.18 25.11
C CYS A 50 -52.90 26.62 24.57
N ASN A 51 -52.85 27.66 23.72
CA ASN A 51 -51.60 28.21 23.21
C ASN A 51 -50.78 28.96 24.27
N ALA A 52 -51.45 29.52 25.29
CA ALA A 52 -50.80 30.15 26.43
C ALA A 52 -50.36 29.14 27.50
N ALA A 53 -50.81 27.89 27.43
CA ALA A 53 -50.27 26.82 28.25
C ALA A 53 -48.78 26.66 27.93
N GLY A 54 -47.96 26.52 28.97
CA GLY A 54 -46.51 26.57 28.86
C GLY A 54 -45.99 25.67 27.74
N VAL A 55 -45.23 26.27 26.83
CA VAL A 55 -44.50 25.55 25.78
C VAL A 55 -43.62 24.52 26.47
N LEU A 56 -43.87 23.23 26.18
CA LEU A 56 -42.95 22.18 26.63
C LEU A 56 -41.61 22.44 25.95
N GLU A 57 -40.55 22.57 26.73
CA GLU A 57 -39.20 22.61 26.16
C GLU A 57 -39.00 21.34 25.31
N PRO A 58 -38.65 21.48 24.03
CA PRO A 58 -38.40 20.32 23.19
C PRO A 58 -37.26 19.50 23.77
N SER A 59 -37.28 18.19 23.56
CA SER A 59 -36.15 17.37 23.99
C SER A 59 -34.88 17.83 23.25
N PRO A 60 -33.72 17.85 23.92
CA PRO A 60 -32.46 18.24 23.28
C PRO A 60 -32.12 17.36 22.06
N GLU A 61 -32.63 16.14 22.02
CA GLU A 61 -32.52 15.23 20.89
C GLU A 61 -33.34 15.70 19.66
N LEU A 62 -34.54 16.24 19.89
CA LEU A 62 -35.36 16.80 18.81
C LEU A 62 -34.68 18.03 18.21
N GLU A 63 -34.14 18.90 19.05
CA GLU A 63 -33.41 20.09 18.61
C GLU A 63 -32.17 19.71 17.79
N ALA A 64 -31.36 18.77 18.27
CA ALA A 64 -30.20 18.26 17.53
C ALA A 64 -30.60 17.66 16.17
N ARG A 65 -31.69 16.87 16.12
CA ARG A 65 -32.21 16.32 14.86
C ARG A 65 -32.71 17.39 13.91
N ILE A 66 -33.39 18.43 14.41
CA ILE A 66 -33.85 19.55 13.60
C ILE A 66 -32.62 20.29 13.06
N LEU A 67 -31.64 20.65 13.90
CA LEU A 67 -30.41 21.31 13.49
C LEU A 67 -29.65 20.54 12.41
N VAL A 68 -29.55 19.21 12.54
CA VAL A 68 -28.93 18.36 11.51
C VAL A 68 -29.78 18.32 10.22
N SER A 69 -31.11 18.28 10.34
CA SER A 69 -32.01 18.17 9.18
C SER A 69 -32.25 19.49 8.46
N THR A 70 -32.11 20.62 9.16
CA THR A 70 -32.26 21.98 8.63
C THR A 70 -30.93 22.66 8.39
N MET A 71 -29.81 22.01 8.74
CA MET A 71 -28.50 22.50 8.33
C MET A 71 -28.48 22.57 6.81
N PRO A 72 -28.12 23.73 6.22
CA PRO A 72 -28.13 23.88 4.78
C PRO A 72 -27.20 22.83 4.18
N GLU A 73 -27.55 22.25 3.03
CA GLU A 73 -26.74 21.26 2.30
C GLU A 73 -25.32 21.75 1.93
N THR A 74 -24.93 22.95 2.35
CA THR A 74 -23.59 23.53 2.26
C THR A 74 -22.75 23.36 3.53
N ALA A 75 -23.26 22.75 4.59
CA ALA A 75 -22.48 22.41 5.78
C ALA A 75 -21.87 21.02 5.59
N MET A 76 -20.53 20.95 5.51
CA MET A 76 -19.83 19.67 5.64
C MET A 76 -19.60 19.35 7.11
N ASN A 77 -19.53 18.07 7.46
CA ASN A 77 -19.13 17.63 8.81
C ASN A 77 -17.59 17.71 8.97
N CYS A 78 -17.10 17.61 10.20
CA CYS A 78 -15.66 17.67 10.48
C CYS A 78 -14.90 16.46 9.91
N ASP A 79 -15.51 15.28 9.92
CA ASP A 79 -14.85 14.05 9.47
C ASP A 79 -14.60 14.06 7.95
N ASP A 80 -15.56 14.54 7.16
CA ASP A 80 -15.45 14.77 5.72
C ASP A 80 -14.47 15.90 5.41
N PHE A 81 -14.31 16.87 6.31
CA PHE A 81 -13.33 17.95 6.18
C PHE A 81 -11.92 17.40 6.33
N GLU A 82 -11.67 16.66 7.42
CA GLU A 82 -10.39 16.00 7.71
C GLU A 82 -10.05 14.97 6.61
N GLY A 83 -11.02 14.17 6.17
CA GLY A 83 -10.84 13.16 5.13
C GLY A 83 -10.48 13.72 3.74
N ARG A 84 -10.75 15.01 3.49
CA ARG A 84 -10.41 15.70 2.23
C ARG A 84 -9.25 16.68 2.36
N LEU A 85 -8.61 16.75 3.53
CA LEU A 85 -7.53 17.69 3.80
C LEU A 85 -6.34 17.46 2.85
N THR A 86 -5.94 16.21 2.63
CA THR A 86 -4.85 15.87 1.70
C THR A 86 -5.20 16.24 0.27
N ASP A 87 -6.43 15.95 -0.18
CA ASP A 87 -6.90 16.32 -1.52
C ASP A 87 -6.87 17.83 -1.73
N TYR A 88 -7.16 18.61 -0.68
CA TYR A 88 -7.02 20.07 -0.72
C TYR A 88 -5.55 20.49 -0.83
N LEU A 89 -4.66 19.95 0.01
CA LEU A 89 -3.23 20.29 0.00
C LEU A 89 -2.53 19.89 -1.30
N ASP A 90 -2.94 18.77 -1.90
CA ASP A 90 -2.42 18.26 -3.16
C ASP A 90 -3.06 18.94 -4.39
N GLY A 91 -4.15 19.70 -4.20
CA GLY A 91 -4.85 20.39 -5.27
C GLY A 91 -5.81 19.52 -6.10
N PHE A 92 -6.22 18.36 -5.59
CA PHE A 92 -7.15 17.43 -6.23
C PHE A 92 -8.61 17.63 -5.82
N LEU A 93 -8.90 18.59 -4.94
CA LEU A 93 -10.25 18.83 -4.46
C LEU A 93 -11.18 19.37 -5.58
N PRO A 94 -12.33 18.72 -5.88
CA PRO A 94 -13.26 19.20 -6.91
C PRO A 94 -13.84 20.59 -6.59
N ALA A 95 -14.05 21.42 -7.62
CA ALA A 95 -14.48 22.81 -7.47
C ALA A 95 -15.78 22.99 -6.65
N GLY A 96 -16.76 22.10 -6.80
CA GLY A 96 -18.02 22.16 -6.03
C GLY A 96 -17.83 21.89 -4.53
N LEU A 97 -16.76 21.17 -4.17
CA LEU A 97 -16.40 20.87 -2.79
C LEU A 97 -15.43 21.90 -2.20
N TYR A 98 -14.62 22.53 -3.03
CA TYR A 98 -13.63 23.54 -2.63
C TYR A 98 -14.24 24.65 -1.77
N HIS A 99 -15.27 25.33 -2.26
CA HIS A 99 -15.91 26.43 -1.53
C HIS A 99 -16.63 25.97 -0.25
N ARG A 100 -17.09 24.72 -0.23
CA ARG A 100 -17.72 24.13 0.95
C ARG A 100 -16.69 23.84 2.02
N TRP A 101 -15.54 23.31 1.61
CA TRP A 101 -14.39 23.01 2.45
C TRP A 101 -13.77 24.27 3.05
N GLU A 102 -13.51 25.29 2.23
CA GLU A 102 -13.02 26.59 2.72
C GLU A 102 -13.98 27.23 3.73
N ARG A 103 -15.29 27.16 3.47
CA ARG A 103 -16.28 27.70 4.39
C ARG A 103 -16.28 26.98 5.74
N HIS A 104 -16.10 25.66 5.74
CA HIS A 104 -15.98 24.89 6.98
C HIS A 104 -14.70 25.24 7.75
N ALA A 105 -13.56 25.38 7.06
CA ALA A 105 -12.31 25.84 7.68
C ALA A 105 -12.47 27.21 8.36
N VAL A 106 -13.25 28.13 7.77
CA VAL A 106 -13.44 29.47 8.37
C VAL A 106 -14.46 29.48 9.51
N LEU A 107 -15.54 28.69 9.42
CA LEU A 107 -16.66 28.76 10.37
C LEU A 107 -16.52 27.79 11.55
N CYS A 108 -15.75 26.70 11.42
CA CYS A 108 -15.62 25.70 12.46
C CYS A 108 -14.40 25.99 13.36
N GLU A 109 -14.63 26.29 14.63
CA GLU A 109 -13.57 26.56 15.62
C GLU A 109 -12.57 25.40 15.76
N ARG A 110 -13.02 24.15 15.58
CA ARG A 110 -12.15 22.97 15.68
C ARG A 110 -11.26 22.79 14.46
N CYS A 111 -11.78 23.08 13.27
CA CYS A 111 -11.10 22.77 12.01
C CYS A 111 -10.31 23.96 11.43
N THR A 112 -10.44 25.15 12.00
CA THR A 112 -9.86 26.38 11.43
C THR A 112 -8.34 26.40 11.37
N GLU A 113 -7.68 25.91 12.41
CA GLU A 113 -6.21 25.87 12.49
C GLU A 113 -5.62 24.62 11.83
N LEU A 114 -6.42 23.57 11.62
CA LEU A 114 -5.93 22.25 11.20
C LEU A 114 -5.10 22.27 9.90
N PRO A 115 -5.53 22.95 8.81
CA PRO A 115 -4.73 23.01 7.58
C PRO A 115 -3.39 23.72 7.81
N GLY A 116 -3.38 24.79 8.61
CA GLY A 116 -2.17 25.55 8.93
C GLY A 116 -1.19 24.73 9.76
N ASP A 117 -1.69 23.97 10.73
CA ASP A 117 -0.88 23.07 11.57
C ASP A 117 -0.26 21.94 10.74
N VAL A 118 -1.01 21.34 9.82
CA VAL A 118 -0.48 20.30 8.93
C VAL A 118 0.60 20.85 8.00
N VAL A 119 0.40 22.02 7.39
CA VAL A 119 1.43 22.66 6.55
C VAL A 119 2.68 23.00 7.36
N ARG A 120 2.53 23.48 8.60
CA ARG A 120 3.66 23.76 9.50
C ARG A 120 4.42 22.49 9.87
N ALA A 121 3.72 21.40 10.17
CA ALA A 121 4.32 20.11 10.47
C ALA A 121 5.08 19.55 9.25
N ILE A 122 4.51 19.63 8.05
CA ILE A 122 5.17 19.24 6.80
C ILE A 122 6.43 20.08 6.59
N GLY A 123 6.34 21.40 6.75
CA GLY A 123 7.49 22.31 6.64
C GLY A 123 8.61 21.95 7.62
N ALA A 124 8.27 21.64 8.88
CA ALA A 124 9.24 21.19 9.88
C ALA A 124 9.93 19.88 9.46
N CYS A 125 9.17 18.91 8.94
CA CYS A 125 9.74 17.67 8.41
C CYS A 125 10.72 17.92 7.26
N TYR A 126 10.41 18.84 6.35
CA TYR A 126 11.34 19.19 5.26
C TYR A 126 12.63 19.84 5.75
N VAL A 127 12.59 20.61 6.83
CA VAL A 127 13.81 21.15 7.46
C VAL A 127 14.66 20.01 8.00
N TYR A 128 14.06 19.07 8.76
CA TYR A 128 14.79 17.93 9.31
C TYR A 128 15.32 16.96 8.25
N ILE A 129 14.60 16.77 7.14
CA ILE A 129 15.05 15.93 6.02
C ILE A 129 16.11 16.65 5.19
N GLY A 130 15.99 17.97 5.03
CA GLY A 130 16.91 18.80 4.27
C GLY A 130 18.25 19.04 4.96
N GLU A 131 18.28 18.98 6.30
CA GLU A 131 19.51 18.87 7.06
C GLU A 131 20.09 17.47 6.85
N GLU A 132 21.07 17.37 5.94
CA GLU A 132 21.83 16.15 5.67
C GLU A 132 22.60 15.75 6.94
N GLN A 133 21.91 15.07 7.84
CA GLN A 133 22.49 14.64 9.09
C GLN A 133 23.52 13.56 8.78
N ALA A 134 24.75 13.77 9.23
CA ALA A 134 25.83 12.83 9.01
C ALA A 134 25.38 11.44 9.47
N VAL A 135 25.34 10.50 8.52
CA VAL A 135 24.97 9.12 8.79
C VAL A 135 25.87 8.60 9.92
N PRO A 136 25.31 8.02 10.99
CA PRO A 136 26.11 7.50 12.10
C PRO A 136 27.23 6.60 11.57
N ALA A 137 28.46 6.81 12.05
CA ALA A 137 29.59 6.01 11.61
C ALA A 137 29.28 4.51 11.81
N GLY A 138 29.43 3.71 10.75
CA GLY A 138 29.12 2.29 10.77
C GLY A 138 27.65 1.91 10.51
N LEU A 139 26.73 2.84 10.23
CA LEU A 139 25.36 2.49 9.85
C LEU A 139 25.34 1.64 8.57
N ASN A 140 26.16 1.99 7.59
CA ASN A 140 26.28 1.25 6.33
C ASN A 140 26.78 -0.17 6.60
N GLU A 141 27.80 -0.36 7.45
CA GLU A 141 28.25 -1.67 7.89
C GLU A 141 27.14 -2.44 8.59
N ARG A 142 26.34 -1.82 9.48
CA ARG A 142 25.22 -2.48 10.18
C ARG A 142 24.10 -2.87 9.23
N ILE A 143 23.76 -2.02 8.25
CA ILE A 143 22.77 -2.34 7.21
C ILE A 143 23.31 -3.45 6.31
N LEU A 144 24.58 -3.40 5.90
CA LEU A 144 25.20 -4.48 5.12
C LEU A 144 25.26 -5.78 5.93
N GLN A 145 25.49 -5.72 7.24
CA GLN A 145 25.54 -6.89 8.10
C GLN A 145 24.14 -7.46 8.39
N ALA A 146 23.10 -6.62 8.45
CA ALA A 146 21.71 -7.05 8.62
C ALA A 146 21.07 -7.55 7.31
N THR A 147 21.44 -6.95 6.19
CA THR A 147 20.88 -7.26 4.86
C THR A 147 21.72 -8.30 4.09
N SER A 148 22.96 -8.54 4.49
CA SER A 148 23.70 -9.71 4.00
C SER A 148 23.12 -10.96 4.64
N GLU A 149 22.52 -11.82 3.81
CA GLU A 149 21.95 -13.12 4.17
C GLU A 149 22.94 -14.04 4.92
N THR A 150 24.22 -13.67 5.01
CA THR A 150 25.25 -14.39 5.75
C THR A 150 25.11 -14.28 7.27
N ALA A 151 24.43 -13.27 7.84
CA ALA A 151 24.23 -13.18 9.29
C ALA A 151 23.07 -14.06 9.79
N LEU A 152 21.90 -14.01 9.12
CA LEU A 152 20.76 -14.88 9.45
C LEU A 152 21.02 -16.35 9.08
N ALA A 153 21.78 -16.62 8.02
CA ALA A 153 22.20 -17.98 7.71
C ALA A 153 23.22 -18.53 8.73
N ARG A 154 23.99 -17.69 9.42
CA ARG A 154 24.99 -18.15 10.40
C ARG A 154 24.39 -18.47 11.76
N GLU A 155 23.28 -17.82 12.12
CA GLU A 155 22.60 -18.08 13.40
C GLU A 155 21.73 -19.35 13.35
N ILE A 156 21.17 -19.70 12.20
CA ILE A 156 20.36 -20.93 12.03
C ILE A 156 21.18 -22.13 11.48
N ARG A 157 22.36 -21.89 10.88
CA ARG A 157 23.19 -22.94 10.24
C ARG A 157 24.58 -23.14 10.84
N SER A 158 24.84 -22.72 12.08
CA SER A 158 26.02 -23.24 12.82
C SER A 158 25.73 -24.66 13.34
N SER A 159 25.58 -25.58 12.39
CA SER A 159 25.59 -27.01 12.67
C SER A 159 26.88 -27.32 13.42
N LEU A 160 26.77 -28.12 14.48
CA LEU A 160 27.86 -28.52 15.39
C LEU A 160 29.18 -28.90 14.69
N ASN A 161 29.11 -29.32 13.43
CA ASN A 161 30.25 -29.66 12.59
C ASN A 161 31.18 -28.46 12.29
N GLU A 162 30.69 -27.22 12.21
CA GLU A 162 31.55 -26.05 11.95
C GLU A 162 32.36 -25.61 13.19
N ARG A 163 31.82 -25.83 14.39
CA ARG A 163 32.57 -25.63 15.66
C ARG A 163 33.69 -26.66 15.80
N ILE A 164 33.45 -27.91 15.39
CA ILE A 164 34.46 -28.97 15.44
C ILE A 164 35.51 -28.77 14.35
N ALA A 165 35.10 -28.38 13.13
CA ALA A 165 36.03 -28.15 12.02
C ALA A 165 36.93 -26.93 12.23
N SER A 166 36.42 -25.86 12.85
CA SER A 166 37.24 -24.68 13.22
C SER A 166 38.20 -24.99 14.36
N TRP A 167 37.78 -25.78 15.35
CA TRP A 167 38.65 -26.28 16.41
C TRP A 167 39.78 -27.18 15.87
N LEU A 168 39.47 -28.08 14.93
CA LEU A 168 40.47 -28.92 14.25
C LEU A 168 41.44 -28.12 13.38
N ARG A 169 40.96 -27.10 12.63
CA ARG A 169 41.85 -26.24 11.84
C ARG A 169 42.79 -25.42 12.72
N ALA A 170 42.31 -24.87 13.83
CA ALA A 170 43.17 -24.15 14.77
C ALA A 170 44.26 -25.05 15.40
N TRP A 171 44.00 -26.37 15.49
CA TRP A 171 44.98 -27.34 15.94
C TRP A 171 45.96 -27.79 14.85
N LEU A 172 45.58 -27.71 13.57
CA LEU A 172 46.43 -28.03 12.41
C LEU A 172 47.20 -26.83 11.84
N ASP A 173 46.77 -25.60 12.10
CA ASP A 173 47.45 -24.39 11.61
C ASP A 173 48.90 -24.19 12.05
N PRO A 174 49.40 -24.65 13.23
CA PRO A 174 50.83 -24.56 13.51
C PRO A 174 51.70 -25.53 12.68
N ILE A 175 51.11 -26.45 11.90
CA ILE A 175 51.84 -27.49 11.15
C ILE A 175 52.02 -27.11 9.67
N ILE A 176 51.23 -26.18 9.12
CA ILE A 176 51.29 -25.80 7.70
C ILE A 176 52.17 -24.56 7.53
N SER A 177 53.44 -24.67 7.94
CA SER A 177 54.48 -23.76 7.45
C SER A 177 55.15 -24.37 6.23
N PRO A 178 55.47 -23.60 5.17
CA PRO A 178 56.03 -24.12 3.93
C PRO A 178 57.39 -24.82 4.11
N GLN A 179 58.06 -24.64 5.26
CA GLN A 179 59.33 -25.31 5.58
C GLN A 179 59.17 -26.72 6.15
N LEU A 180 57.99 -27.08 6.68
CA LEU A 180 57.72 -28.43 7.21
C LEU A 180 57.11 -29.38 6.18
N ALA A 181 56.64 -28.87 5.03
CA ALA A 181 56.02 -29.68 3.98
C ALA A 181 57.00 -30.70 3.36
N THR A 182 58.28 -30.34 3.21
CA THR A 182 59.32 -31.26 2.69
C THR A 182 59.64 -32.37 3.68
N VAL A 183 59.67 -32.06 4.98
CA VAL A 183 59.91 -33.03 6.03
C VAL A 183 58.72 -33.98 6.18
N ALA A 184 57.49 -33.46 6.16
CA ALA A 184 56.27 -34.26 6.27
C ALA A 184 56.09 -35.20 5.05
N THR A 185 56.42 -34.75 3.84
CA THR A 185 56.39 -35.61 2.64
C THR A 185 57.48 -36.68 2.70
N MET A 186 58.69 -36.36 3.12
CA MET A 186 59.75 -37.35 3.34
C MET A 186 59.38 -38.36 4.44
N LEU A 187 58.72 -37.93 5.51
CA LEU A 187 58.29 -38.80 6.60
C LEU A 187 57.12 -39.70 6.18
N LEU A 188 56.15 -39.18 5.42
CA LEU A 188 55.08 -40.00 4.83
C LEU A 188 55.61 -41.01 3.82
N VAL A 189 56.59 -40.63 2.98
CA VAL A 189 57.25 -41.57 2.07
C VAL A 189 58.04 -42.63 2.86
N ALA A 190 58.76 -42.24 3.91
CA ALA A 190 59.48 -43.17 4.77
C ALA A 190 58.54 -44.15 5.48
N VAL A 191 57.42 -43.67 6.03
CA VAL A 191 56.41 -44.51 6.67
C VAL A 191 55.76 -45.43 5.63
N PHE A 192 55.40 -44.93 4.45
CA PHE A 192 54.82 -45.73 3.37
C PHE A 192 55.78 -46.82 2.88
N VAL A 193 57.07 -46.50 2.74
CA VAL A 193 58.11 -47.47 2.38
C VAL A 193 58.29 -48.48 3.52
N LEU A 194 58.37 -48.05 4.79
CA LEU A 194 58.49 -48.98 5.92
C LEU A 194 57.26 -49.89 6.06
N THR A 195 56.04 -49.38 5.87
CA THR A 195 54.82 -50.18 6.00
C THR A 195 54.65 -51.18 4.85
N ASN A 196 55.09 -50.82 3.63
CA ASN A 196 55.03 -51.72 2.48
C ASN A 196 56.26 -52.65 2.36
N THR A 197 57.38 -52.35 3.01
CA THR A 197 58.57 -53.22 3.02
C THR A 197 58.60 -54.21 4.18
N VAL A 198 57.77 -54.05 5.21
CA VAL A 198 57.75 -54.91 6.41
C VAL A 198 56.46 -55.75 6.52
N SER A 199 55.71 -55.92 5.43
CA SER A 199 54.57 -56.86 5.41
C SER A 199 54.79 -57.98 4.40
N ALA A 200 55.32 -59.09 4.92
CA ALA A 200 54.97 -60.49 4.61
C ALA A 200 55.70 -61.34 3.54
N ASP A 201 56.63 -60.86 2.70
CA ASP A 201 57.38 -61.83 1.85
C ASP A 201 58.81 -61.44 1.38
N GLY A 202 59.54 -60.62 2.13
CA GLY A 202 61.03 -60.56 2.16
C GLY A 202 61.87 -60.67 0.85
N SER A 203 61.30 -60.42 -0.33
CA SER A 203 61.91 -60.74 -1.62
C SER A 203 61.78 -59.57 -2.60
N ILE A 204 62.93 -59.07 -3.04
CA ILE A 204 63.08 -57.93 -3.97
C ILE A 204 62.51 -58.25 -5.37
N SER A 205 62.25 -59.51 -5.72
CA SER A 205 61.73 -59.87 -7.05
C SER A 205 60.25 -59.55 -7.26
N GLY A 206 59.44 -59.49 -6.19
CA GLY A 206 58.00 -59.17 -6.27
C GLY A 206 57.72 -57.72 -6.67
N VAL A 207 58.64 -56.80 -6.35
CA VAL A 207 58.53 -55.37 -6.69
C VAL A 207 58.78 -55.13 -8.18
N TYR A 208 59.66 -55.93 -8.81
CA TYR A 208 59.93 -55.83 -10.25
C TYR A 208 58.78 -56.35 -11.11
N SER A 209 58.07 -57.40 -10.68
CA SER A 209 56.91 -57.92 -11.43
C SER A 209 55.68 -57.02 -11.27
N ALA A 210 55.48 -56.44 -10.07
CA ALA A 210 54.41 -55.47 -9.83
C ALA A 210 54.64 -54.16 -10.61
N SER A 211 55.88 -53.66 -10.67
CA SER A 211 56.22 -52.47 -11.46
C SER A 211 56.12 -52.72 -12.97
N LEU A 212 56.52 -53.89 -13.48
CA LEU A 212 56.31 -54.25 -14.89
C LEU A 212 54.82 -54.32 -15.26
N ARG A 213 53.96 -54.86 -14.38
CA ARG A 213 52.50 -54.84 -14.61
C ARG A 213 51.89 -53.45 -14.60
N LEU A 214 52.39 -52.57 -13.74
CA LEU A 214 51.97 -51.16 -13.69
C LEU A 214 52.44 -50.39 -14.92
N VAL A 215 53.63 -50.70 -15.43
CA VAL A 215 54.12 -50.17 -16.71
C VAL A 215 53.29 -50.71 -17.87
N GLU A 216 52.98 -52.01 -17.93
CA GLU A 216 52.06 -52.55 -18.95
C GLU A 216 50.68 -51.90 -18.91
N GLN A 217 50.08 -51.70 -17.72
CA GLN A 217 48.81 -50.99 -17.59
C GLN A 217 48.90 -49.53 -18.03
N SER A 218 49.99 -48.84 -17.69
CA SER A 218 50.18 -47.43 -18.10
C SER A 218 50.47 -47.28 -19.60
N THR A 219 51.15 -48.26 -20.21
CA THR A 219 51.49 -48.24 -21.64
C THR A 219 50.30 -48.70 -22.49
N ALA A 220 49.50 -49.67 -22.00
CA ALA A 220 48.24 -50.08 -22.63
C ALA A 220 47.14 -48.99 -22.51
N ALA A 221 47.12 -48.22 -21.42
CA ALA A 221 46.22 -47.07 -21.28
C ALA A 221 46.68 -45.81 -22.08
N GLY A 222 47.95 -45.76 -22.50
CA GLY A 222 48.54 -44.67 -23.29
C GLY A 222 48.29 -44.75 -24.80
N SER A 223 47.66 -45.82 -25.29
CA SER A 223 47.39 -46.04 -26.72
C SER A 223 45.90 -46.38 -26.91
N ASN A 224 45.12 -45.38 -27.32
CA ASN A 224 43.70 -45.41 -27.70
C ASN A 224 42.66 -45.49 -26.56
N GLY A 225 42.14 -44.33 -26.13
CA GLY A 225 40.74 -44.25 -25.67
C GLY A 225 40.36 -43.24 -24.56
N GLY A 226 41.27 -42.84 -23.68
CA GLY A 226 40.89 -42.21 -22.40
C GLY A 226 40.37 -40.75 -22.43
N ILE A 227 40.67 -39.97 -23.49
CA ILE A 227 40.29 -38.54 -23.54
C ILE A 227 38.83 -38.35 -23.98
N LYS A 228 38.21 -39.36 -24.62
CA LYS A 228 36.82 -39.30 -25.09
C LYS A 228 35.77 -39.55 -24.01
N GLU A 229 36.10 -40.18 -22.88
CA GLU A 229 35.14 -40.36 -21.77
C GLU A 229 35.04 -39.11 -20.88
N ILE A 230 36.17 -38.44 -20.62
CA ILE A 230 36.20 -37.25 -19.75
C ILE A 230 35.45 -36.07 -20.40
N THR A 231 35.48 -35.96 -21.73
CA THR A 231 34.72 -34.95 -22.49
C THR A 231 33.25 -35.30 -22.69
N LYS A 232 32.87 -36.59 -22.57
CA LYS A 232 31.47 -37.04 -22.68
C LYS A 232 30.70 -36.79 -21.38
N GLY A 233 31.34 -37.01 -20.22
CA GLY A 233 30.75 -36.68 -18.91
C GLY A 233 30.51 -35.19 -18.69
N LEU A 234 31.36 -34.32 -19.27
CA LEU A 234 31.20 -32.86 -19.15
C LEU A 234 30.08 -32.29 -20.05
N LYS A 235 29.80 -32.95 -21.19
CA LYS A 235 28.76 -32.53 -22.15
C LYS A 235 27.34 -32.94 -21.73
N GLU A 236 27.22 -33.93 -20.86
CA GLU A 236 25.94 -34.42 -20.32
C GLU A 236 25.46 -33.60 -19.10
N LEU A 237 26.35 -32.85 -18.44
CA LEU A 237 26.03 -31.98 -17.30
C LEU A 237 25.59 -30.55 -17.69
N VAL A 238 25.68 -30.15 -18.97
CA VAL A 238 25.44 -28.76 -19.43
C VAL A 238 24.36 -28.65 -20.53
N GLY A 239 23.72 -29.75 -20.93
CA GLY A 239 22.74 -29.75 -22.03
C GLY A 239 21.31 -30.02 -21.59
N GLY A 240 20.57 -29.01 -21.12
CA GLY A 240 19.14 -29.18 -20.85
C GLY A 240 18.37 -27.94 -20.39
N GLN A 241 18.07 -27.01 -21.31
CA GLN A 241 16.74 -26.39 -21.52
C GLN A 241 16.83 -25.17 -22.47
N ASN A 242 16.20 -25.30 -23.63
CA ASN A 242 15.70 -24.17 -24.44
C ASN A 242 14.40 -24.64 -25.14
N GLN A 243 13.27 -24.02 -24.80
CA GLN A 243 12.05 -23.90 -25.63
C GLN A 243 11.84 -22.38 -25.77
N ALA A 244 12.10 -21.77 -26.93
CA ALA A 244 11.31 -21.71 -28.17
C ALA A 244 10.17 -20.66 -28.13
N LEU A 245 10.42 -19.50 -28.74
CA LEU A 245 9.42 -18.60 -29.33
C LEU A 245 9.00 -19.13 -30.72
N PRO A 246 7.78 -18.81 -31.21
CA PRO A 246 7.39 -19.08 -32.59
C PRO A 246 7.69 -17.91 -33.55
N ALA A 247 8.08 -18.28 -34.77
CA ALA A 247 8.14 -17.49 -36.00
C ALA A 247 6.78 -17.61 -36.75
N ASN A 248 6.42 -16.99 -37.87
CA ASN A 248 6.95 -16.03 -38.86
C ASN A 248 5.74 -15.69 -39.78
N GLN A 249 5.69 -14.54 -40.46
CA GLN A 249 5.48 -14.50 -41.93
C GLN A 249 5.47 -13.08 -42.51
N ASP A 250 6.13 -13.02 -43.67
CA ASP A 250 6.45 -11.91 -44.56
C ASP A 250 5.27 -11.14 -45.16
N GLN A 251 5.48 -9.88 -45.54
CA GLN A 251 5.54 -9.48 -46.97
C GLN A 251 5.92 -8.00 -47.16
N ASN A 252 6.25 -7.69 -48.40
CA ASN A 252 7.32 -6.81 -48.85
C ASN A 252 6.84 -5.43 -49.34
N SER A 253 7.80 -4.50 -49.44
CA SER A 253 7.98 -3.46 -50.47
C SER A 253 7.15 -2.15 -50.49
N THR A 254 7.89 -1.06 -50.20
CA THR A 254 8.29 0.03 -51.13
C THR A 254 7.27 1.05 -51.66
N GLN A 255 7.69 2.34 -51.54
CA GLN A 255 7.56 3.48 -52.48
C GLN A 255 6.65 4.69 -52.13
N LYS A 256 7.35 5.78 -51.79
CA LYS A 256 7.26 7.17 -52.31
C LYS A 256 5.90 7.81 -52.67
N GLN A 257 5.86 9.08 -52.27
CA GLN A 257 5.51 10.29 -53.05
C GLN A 257 4.11 10.92 -52.90
N LYS A 258 4.18 12.13 -52.30
CA LYS A 258 3.73 13.44 -52.81
C LYS A 258 2.27 13.91 -52.63
N GLN A 259 2.24 15.23 -52.38
CA GLN A 259 1.19 16.24 -52.60
C GLN A 259 0.19 16.43 -51.44
N ASN A 260 0.31 17.56 -50.71
CA ASN A 260 -0.27 18.90 -51.00
C ASN A 260 -1.81 18.86 -50.89
N GLY A 261 -2.52 19.72 -50.19
CA GLY A 261 -2.17 20.92 -49.45
C GLY A 261 -3.46 21.68 -49.09
N ALA A 262 -3.33 22.58 -48.11
CA ALA A 262 -4.03 23.86 -47.90
C ALA A 262 -5.56 23.97 -48.01
N GLY A 263 -6.17 24.54 -46.96
CA GLY A 263 -7.51 25.11 -46.99
C GLY A 263 -7.82 25.96 -45.75
N THR A 264 -7.42 27.22 -45.79
CA THR A 264 -7.52 28.29 -44.79
C THR A 264 -8.93 28.93 -44.73
N LYS A 265 -9.14 29.82 -43.72
CA LYS A 265 -10.12 30.94 -43.59
C LYS A 265 -11.49 30.61 -42.93
N ASN A 266 -12.12 31.45 -42.09
CA ASN A 266 -11.89 32.79 -41.50
C ASN A 266 -13.11 33.16 -40.60
N ARG A 267 -12.98 34.21 -39.77
CA ARG A 267 -14.06 35.12 -39.24
C ARG A 267 -14.99 34.56 -38.12
N GLN A 268 -15.52 35.30 -37.12
CA GLN A 268 -15.68 36.75 -36.85
C GLN A 268 -16.22 36.98 -35.41
N ASN A 269 -15.79 38.08 -34.76
CA ASN A 269 -16.51 39.03 -33.87
C ASN A 269 -17.49 38.65 -32.73
N ASN A 270 -17.20 39.26 -31.57
CA ASN A 270 -18.07 39.95 -30.56
C ASN A 270 -19.11 39.14 -29.76
N PRO A 271 -19.58 39.62 -28.58
CA PRO A 271 -19.91 41.01 -28.18
C PRO A 271 -18.93 41.73 -27.24
#